data_AF-A0AAD5KB72-F1
#
_entry.id   AF-A0AAD5KB72-F1
#
_cell.length_a   1.000
_cell.length_b   1.000
_cell.length_c   1.000
_cell.angle_alpha   90.00
_cell.angle_beta   90.00
_cell.angle_gamma   90.00
#
_symmetry.space_group_name_H-M   'P 1'
#
loop_
_entity.id
_entity.type
_entity.pdbx_description
1 polymer ?
#
loop_
_entity_poly.entity_id
_entity_poly.type
_entity_poly.pdbx_seq_one_letter_code
_entity_poly.pdbx_strand_id
1 'polypeptide(L)'
;MHGVKVVPEKHQRQQRHRHPLDKVEYYLEARVSPMDISAFRDATTSMVRYAPHPRDALVYAKFFMAQISPPLRNEHSELCILTALIYVYVNSKEMEYLERGVDSIELGLERGLLIRSTHMNVNQLFLREGFERTSGIFSTVARKILKRNKLKASEDRSSMVPFV
;
A
#
# COMPACT_ATOMS: atom_id res chain seq x y z
N MET A 1 21.47 23.54 68.23
CA MET A 1 21.65 22.93 66.90
C MET A 1 21.00 21.55 66.89
N HIS A 2 19.72 21.42 66.55
CA HIS A 2 19.06 20.13 66.26
C HIS A 2 18.06 20.37 65.12
N GLY A 3 18.08 19.48 64.13
CA GLY A 3 17.74 19.74 62.73
C GLY A 3 16.25 19.71 62.35
N VAL A 4 15.98 20.44 61.27
CA VAL A 4 14.69 20.51 60.56
C VAL A 4 14.48 19.22 59.78
N LYS A 5 13.37 18.51 60.05
CA LYS A 5 12.89 17.39 59.22
C LYS A 5 12.10 17.95 58.03
N VAL A 6 12.65 17.81 56.83
CA VAL A 6 11.95 18.06 55.57
C VAL A 6 11.13 16.81 55.22
N VAL A 7 9.82 16.98 55.05
CA VAL A 7 8.88 15.94 54.57
C VAL A 7 8.93 15.93 53.04
N PRO A 8 9.05 14.77 52.36
CA PRO A 8 9.08 14.75 50.90
C PRO A 8 7.66 14.87 50.32
N GLU A 9 7.53 15.79 49.36
CA GLU A 9 6.34 16.00 48.53
C GLU A 9 5.95 14.73 47.77
N LYS A 10 4.70 14.31 47.97
CA LYS A 10 4.03 13.28 47.18
C LYS A 10 3.95 13.76 45.73
N HIS A 11 4.77 13.17 44.86
CA HIS A 11 4.64 13.32 43.41
C HIS A 11 3.27 12.80 42.95
N GLN A 12 2.41 13.74 42.55
CA GLN A 12 1.21 13.47 41.76
C GLN A 12 1.62 12.79 40.46
N ARG A 13 1.37 11.49 40.35
CA ARG A 13 1.42 10.78 39.06
C ARG A 13 0.30 11.34 38.19
N GLN A 14 0.66 12.27 37.30
CA GLN A 14 -0.17 12.67 36.18
C GLN A 14 -0.60 11.41 35.42
N GLN A 15 -1.90 11.09 35.48
CA GLN A 15 -2.52 10.18 34.54
C GLN A 15 -2.43 10.82 33.16
N ARG A 16 -1.41 10.44 32.38
CA ARG A 16 -1.36 10.76 30.96
C ARG A 16 -2.53 10.03 30.31
N HIS A 17 -3.55 10.78 29.92
CA HIS A 17 -4.54 10.32 28.96
C HIS A 17 -3.79 9.88 27.70
N ARG A 18 -3.61 8.56 27.54
CA ARG A 18 -3.05 7.99 26.31
C ARG A 18 -3.97 8.35 25.16
N HIS A 19 -3.42 9.05 24.18
CA HIS A 19 -4.13 9.40 22.97
C HIS A 19 -4.38 8.11 22.17
N PRO A 20 -5.47 7.96 21.39
CA PRO A 20 -5.72 6.75 20.59
C PRO A 20 -4.63 6.43 19.56
N LEU A 21 -3.67 7.34 19.34
CA LEU A 21 -2.55 7.23 18.42
C LEU A 21 -1.36 6.45 18.99
N ASP A 22 -1.31 6.18 20.31
CA ASP A 22 -0.24 5.38 20.94
C ASP A 22 -0.35 3.88 20.60
N LYS A 23 -1.36 3.45 19.85
CA LYS A 23 -1.55 2.05 19.42
C LYS A 23 -0.70 1.66 18.20
N VAL A 24 -0.11 2.63 17.49
CA VAL A 24 0.66 2.37 16.27
C VAL A 24 2.08 1.84 16.60
N GLU A 25 2.60 2.12 17.78
CA GLU A 25 3.94 1.65 18.20
C GLU A 25 3.99 0.17 18.60
N TYR A 26 2.84 -0.49 18.79
CA TYR A 26 2.79 -1.85 19.36
C TYR A 26 3.46 -2.93 18.48
N TYR A 27 3.60 -2.68 17.18
CA TYR A 27 4.20 -3.64 16.24
C TYR A 27 5.73 -3.51 16.08
N LEU A 28 6.35 -2.47 16.66
CA LEU A 28 7.80 -2.29 16.57
C LEU A 28 8.56 -3.17 17.56
N GLU A 29 7.92 -3.59 18.66
CA GLU A 29 8.55 -4.41 19.71
C GLU A 29 8.30 -5.92 19.57
N ALA A 30 7.28 -6.32 18.80
CA ALA A 30 7.03 -7.71 18.48
C ALA A 30 7.99 -8.16 17.37
N ARG A 31 8.78 -9.21 17.61
CA ARG A 31 9.58 -9.88 16.56
C ARG A 31 8.64 -10.57 15.57
N VAL A 32 8.02 -9.81 14.66
CA VAL A 32 7.15 -10.36 13.61
C VAL A 32 8.01 -11.17 12.65
N SER A 33 7.67 -12.43 12.42
CA SER A 33 8.44 -13.27 11.52
C SER A 33 8.27 -12.84 10.05
N PRO A 34 9.24 -13.07 9.16
CA PRO A 34 9.08 -12.83 7.72
C PRO A 34 7.85 -13.55 7.13
N MET A 35 7.51 -14.71 7.67
CA MET A 35 6.33 -15.48 7.26
C MET A 35 5.02 -14.76 7.63
N ASP A 36 4.93 -14.22 8.84
CA ASP A 36 3.75 -13.45 9.28
C ASP A 36 3.60 -12.16 8.47
N ILE A 37 4.71 -11.50 8.14
CA ILE A 37 4.71 -10.32 7.26
C ILE A 37 4.16 -10.68 5.88
N SER A 38 4.60 -11.80 5.30
CA SER A 38 4.10 -12.26 4.01
C SER A 38 2.62 -12.60 4.08
N ALA A 39 2.21 -13.39 5.07
CA ALA A 39 0.81 -13.80 5.26
C ALA A 39 -0.11 -12.58 5.45
N PHE A 40 0.31 -11.58 6.22
CA PHE A 40 -0.43 -10.34 6.39
C PHE A 40 -0.63 -9.59 5.06
N ARG A 41 0.44 -9.46 4.26
CA ARG A 41 0.38 -8.78 2.95
C ARG A 41 -0.50 -9.52 1.96
N ASP A 42 -0.41 -10.85 1.93
CA ASP A 42 -1.22 -11.71 1.07
C ASP A 42 -2.70 -11.65 1.46
N ALA A 43 -2.99 -11.70 2.76
CA ALA A 43 -4.34 -11.56 3.29
C ALA A 43 -4.93 -10.20 2.92
N THR A 44 -4.20 -9.11 3.16
CA THR A 44 -4.67 -7.75 2.83
C THR A 44 -4.87 -7.58 1.32
N THR A 45 -3.94 -8.06 0.49
CA THR A 45 -4.07 -8.02 -0.97
C THR A 45 -5.29 -8.80 -1.44
N SER A 46 -5.56 -9.95 -0.82
CA SER A 46 -6.74 -10.76 -1.11
C SER A 46 -8.04 -10.07 -0.69
N MET A 47 -8.06 -9.41 0.47
CA MET A 47 -9.21 -8.62 0.92
C MET A 47 -9.55 -7.50 -0.07
N VAL A 48 -8.53 -6.80 -0.60
CA VAL A 48 -8.74 -5.78 -1.63
C VAL A 48 -9.26 -6.44 -2.91
N ARG A 49 -8.58 -7.49 -3.41
CA ARG A 49 -8.88 -8.11 -4.70
C ARG A 49 -10.25 -8.77 -4.78
N TYR A 50 -10.70 -9.35 -3.68
CA TYR A 50 -11.95 -10.12 -3.59
C TYR A 50 -13.00 -9.41 -2.73
N ALA A 51 -12.87 -8.10 -2.55
CA ALA A 51 -13.90 -7.32 -1.88
C ALA A 51 -15.26 -7.46 -2.61
N PRO A 52 -16.39 -7.57 -1.89
CA PRO A 52 -17.71 -7.71 -2.52
C PRO A 52 -18.07 -6.53 -3.42
N HIS A 53 -17.65 -5.32 -3.03
CA HIS A 53 -17.87 -4.10 -3.80
C HIS A 53 -16.57 -3.30 -3.99
N PRO A 54 -16.42 -2.56 -5.11
CA PRO A 54 -15.25 -1.70 -5.32
C PRO A 54 -15.03 -0.64 -4.23
N ARG A 55 -16.12 -0.17 -3.61
CA ARG A 55 -16.05 0.73 -2.46
C ARG A 55 -15.34 0.09 -1.27
N ASP A 56 -15.60 -1.19 -0.99
CA ASP A 56 -14.97 -1.91 0.12
C ASP A 56 -13.49 -2.17 -0.17
N ALA A 57 -13.16 -2.52 -1.43
CA ALA A 57 -11.76 -2.63 -1.87
C ALA A 57 -10.98 -1.34 -1.60
N LEU A 58 -11.58 -0.19 -1.91
CA LEU A 58 -10.97 1.12 -1.64
C LEU A 58 -10.80 1.39 -0.14
N VAL A 59 -11.76 0.97 0.69
CA VAL A 59 -11.65 1.09 2.16
C VAL A 59 -10.46 0.27 2.68
N TYR A 60 -10.32 -0.98 2.26
CA TYR A 60 -9.19 -1.82 2.65
C TYR A 60 -7.85 -1.27 2.15
N ALA A 61 -7.80 -0.80 0.91
CA ALA A 61 -6.59 -0.18 0.35
C ALA A 61 -6.18 1.07 1.13
N LYS A 62 -7.14 1.97 1.44
CA LYS A 62 -6.88 3.16 2.25
C LYS A 62 -6.42 2.83 3.65
N PHE A 63 -7.03 1.83 4.29
CA PHE A 63 -6.60 1.36 5.60
C PHE A 63 -5.14 0.90 5.56
N PHE A 64 -4.77 0.07 4.58
CA PHE A 64 -3.39 -0.39 4.43
C PHE A 64 -2.41 0.77 4.25
N MET A 65 -2.71 1.71 3.34
CA MET A 65 -1.82 2.83 3.02
C MET A 65 -1.68 3.86 4.16
N ALA A 66 -2.72 4.04 4.96
CA ALA A 66 -2.75 5.07 6.00
C ALA A 66 -2.31 4.55 7.39
N GLN A 67 -2.63 3.29 7.71
CA GLN A 67 -2.52 2.79 9.09
C GLN A 67 -1.44 1.72 9.28
N ILE A 68 -0.97 1.08 8.20
CA ILE A 68 0.02 0.02 8.31
C ILE A 68 1.41 0.61 8.11
N SER A 69 2.31 0.32 9.04
CA SER A 69 3.70 0.80 9.00
C SER A 69 4.67 -0.34 8.61
N PRO A 70 5.93 -0.01 8.26
CA PRO A 70 6.99 -1.01 8.20
C PRO A 70 7.08 -1.82 9.52
N PRO A 71 7.44 -3.13 9.45
CA PRO A 71 7.84 -3.87 8.27
C PRO A 71 6.66 -4.46 7.47
N LEU A 72 5.42 -4.34 7.93
CA LEU A 72 4.24 -4.90 7.26
C LEU A 72 3.95 -4.22 5.92
N ARG A 73 4.19 -2.90 5.84
CA ARG A 73 4.12 -2.13 4.60
C ARG A 73 5.50 -1.80 4.06
N ASN A 74 5.67 -2.03 2.77
CA ASN A 74 6.79 -1.57 1.95
C ASN A 74 6.30 -1.26 0.52
N GLU A 75 7.17 -0.67 -0.30
CA GLU A 75 6.85 -0.31 -1.70
C GLU A 75 6.23 -1.48 -2.47
N HIS A 76 6.82 -2.68 -2.40
CA HIS A 76 6.29 -3.85 -3.10
C HIS A 76 4.84 -4.17 -2.69
N SER A 77 4.54 -4.17 -1.38
CA SER A 77 3.19 -4.44 -0.88
C SER A 77 2.19 -3.32 -1.24
N GLU A 78 2.61 -2.06 -1.28
CA GLU A 78 1.77 -0.95 -1.74
C GLU A 78 1.35 -1.15 -3.20
N LEU A 79 2.28 -1.63 -4.03
CA LEU A 79 2.04 -1.92 -5.45
C LEU A 79 1.11 -3.12 -5.65
N CYS A 80 1.23 -4.16 -4.83
CA CYS A 80 0.29 -5.30 -4.83
C CYS A 80 -1.14 -4.82 -4.52
N ILE A 81 -1.29 -3.95 -3.52
CA ILE A 81 -2.58 -3.37 -3.14
C ILE A 81 -3.16 -2.51 -4.26
N LEU A 82 -2.35 -1.64 -4.87
CA LEU A 82 -2.77 -0.82 -6.02
C LEU A 82 -3.22 -1.71 -7.19
N THR A 83 -2.44 -2.75 -7.52
CA THR A 83 -2.77 -3.68 -8.60
C THR A 83 -4.07 -4.45 -8.32
N ALA A 84 -4.28 -4.87 -7.07
CA ALA A 84 -5.53 -5.50 -6.64
C ALA A 84 -6.73 -4.56 -6.76
N LEU A 85 -6.56 -3.28 -6.41
CA LEU A 85 -7.62 -2.27 -6.51
C LEU A 85 -8.01 -2.03 -7.98
N ILE A 86 -7.04 -1.86 -8.87
CA ILE A 86 -7.25 -1.72 -10.32
C ILE A 86 -7.96 -2.96 -10.87
N TYR A 87 -7.64 -4.16 -10.37
CA TYR A 87 -8.33 -5.40 -10.75
C TYR A 87 -9.82 -5.37 -10.38
N VAL A 88 -10.18 -4.85 -9.21
CA VAL A 88 -11.59 -4.73 -8.83
C VAL A 88 -12.29 -3.70 -9.72
N TYR A 89 -11.66 -2.56 -9.96
CA TYR A 89 -12.22 -1.50 -10.81
C TYR A 89 -12.50 -1.96 -12.24
N VAL A 90 -11.59 -2.72 -12.86
CA VAL A 90 -11.82 -3.21 -14.23
C VAL A 90 -12.96 -4.21 -14.35
N ASN A 91 -13.24 -4.96 -13.28
CA ASN A 91 -14.32 -5.93 -13.24
C ASN A 91 -15.65 -5.32 -12.81
N SER A 92 -15.65 -4.06 -12.35
CA SER A 92 -16.88 -3.33 -12.11
C SER A 92 -17.61 -3.02 -13.42
N LYS A 93 -18.94 -2.96 -13.34
CA LYS A 93 -19.82 -2.53 -14.44
C LYS A 93 -20.07 -1.03 -14.41
N GLU A 94 -19.71 -0.35 -13.32
CA GLU A 94 -19.99 1.07 -13.13
C GLU A 94 -18.85 1.92 -13.71
N MET A 95 -19.21 2.91 -14.53
CA MET A 95 -18.26 3.77 -15.23
C MET A 95 -17.34 4.56 -14.29
N GLU A 96 -17.87 5.01 -13.15
CA GLU A 96 -17.10 5.75 -12.14
C GLU A 96 -15.84 4.98 -11.69
N TYR A 97 -15.94 3.67 -11.51
CA TYR A 97 -14.79 2.86 -11.09
C TYR A 97 -13.79 2.65 -12.22
N LEU A 98 -14.23 2.67 -13.49
CA LEU A 98 -13.31 2.64 -14.61
C LEU A 98 -12.49 3.92 -14.70
N GLU A 99 -13.09 5.08 -14.44
CA GLU A 99 -12.39 6.38 -14.37
C GLU A 99 -11.40 6.39 -13.21
N ARG A 100 -11.81 6.01 -12.00
CA ARG A 100 -10.89 5.85 -10.85
C ARG A 100 -9.76 4.85 -11.13
N GLY A 101 -10.04 3.87 -11.98
CA GLY A 101 -9.06 2.92 -12.49
C GLY A 101 -7.99 3.58 -13.35
N VAL A 102 -8.34 4.58 -14.16
CA VAL A 102 -7.39 5.39 -14.93
C VAL A 102 -6.49 6.20 -13.98
N ASP A 103 -7.06 6.89 -12.99
CA ASP A 103 -6.29 7.65 -11.99
C ASP A 103 -5.30 6.74 -11.23
N SER A 104 -5.76 5.53 -10.89
CA SER A 104 -4.92 4.54 -10.20
C SER A 104 -3.78 4.02 -11.08
N ILE A 105 -3.99 3.95 -12.40
CA ILE A 105 -2.93 3.59 -13.36
C ILE A 105 -1.93 4.73 -13.49
N GLU A 106 -2.39 5.98 -13.56
CA GLU A 106 -1.53 7.16 -13.60
C GLU A 106 -0.58 7.19 -12.40
N LEU A 107 -1.13 7.01 -11.19
CA LEU A 107 -0.32 6.89 -9.97
C LEU A 107 0.70 5.75 -10.06
N GLY A 108 0.32 4.63 -10.69
CA GLY A 108 1.23 3.52 -10.94
C GLY A 108 2.38 3.86 -11.89
N LEU A 109 2.10 4.66 -12.93
CA LEU A 109 3.08 5.14 -13.90
C LEU A 109 4.07 6.12 -13.25
N GLU A 110 3.58 7.06 -12.44
CA GLU A 110 4.41 7.98 -11.66
C GLU A 110 5.37 7.24 -10.73
N ARG A 111 4.95 6.10 -10.20
CA ARG A 111 5.77 5.20 -9.37
C ARG A 111 6.68 4.27 -10.19
N GLY A 112 6.71 4.40 -11.51
CA GLY A 112 7.59 3.65 -12.40
C GLY A 112 7.19 2.19 -12.62
N LEU A 113 5.93 1.79 -12.33
CA LEU A 113 5.49 0.38 -12.43
C LEU A 113 5.63 -0.23 -13.82
N LEU A 114 5.64 0.58 -14.87
CA LEU A 114 5.81 0.13 -16.24
C LEU A 114 7.23 0.32 -16.80
N ILE A 115 8.08 1.06 -16.07
CA ILE A 115 9.46 1.33 -16.46
C ILE A 115 10.30 0.11 -16.08
N ARG A 116 10.86 -0.57 -17.08
CA ARG A 116 11.80 -1.66 -16.86
C ARG A 116 13.16 -1.05 -16.47
N SER A 117 13.47 -0.99 -15.18
CA SER A 117 14.81 -0.56 -14.73
C SER A 117 15.87 -1.56 -15.19
N THR A 118 16.87 -1.08 -15.94
CA THR A 118 17.99 -1.88 -16.49
C THR A 118 19.20 -1.95 -15.56
N HIS A 119 19.21 -1.25 -14.41
CA HIS A 119 20.35 -1.18 -13.50
C HIS A 119 19.97 -1.59 -12.09
N MET A 120 20.30 -2.81 -11.63
CA MET A 120 20.10 -3.19 -10.22
C MET A 120 21.12 -4.21 -9.70
N ASN A 121 21.39 -4.09 -8.39
CA ASN A 121 22.38 -4.84 -7.60
C ASN A 121 21.77 -6.14 -7.01
N VAL A 122 22.59 -7.08 -6.54
CA VAL A 122 22.20 -8.46 -6.19
C VAL A 122 21.08 -8.55 -5.12
N ASN A 123 21.06 -7.63 -4.15
CA ASN A 123 20.02 -7.58 -3.10
C ASN A 123 18.65 -7.09 -3.62
N GLN A 124 18.61 -6.44 -4.78
CA GLN A 124 17.37 -5.99 -5.41
C GLN A 124 16.73 -7.07 -6.29
N LEU A 125 17.41 -8.21 -6.55
CA LEU A 125 16.85 -9.30 -7.36
C LEU A 125 15.63 -9.99 -6.73
N PHE A 126 15.61 -10.20 -5.41
CA PHE A 126 14.46 -10.81 -4.74
C PHE A 126 13.24 -9.89 -4.72
N LEU A 127 13.45 -8.59 -4.55
CA LEU A 127 12.40 -7.58 -4.74
C LEU A 127 11.96 -7.52 -6.21
N ARG A 128 12.88 -7.74 -7.15
CA ARG A 128 12.64 -7.74 -8.59
C ARG A 128 11.75 -8.90 -9.04
N GLU A 129 11.89 -10.13 -8.53
CA GLU A 129 10.99 -11.21 -8.95
C GLU A 129 9.53 -10.95 -8.57
N GLY A 130 9.30 -10.49 -7.32
CA GLY A 130 7.98 -10.05 -6.88
C GLY A 130 7.49 -8.83 -7.66
N PHE A 131 8.36 -7.86 -7.89
CA PHE A 131 8.05 -6.62 -8.61
C PHE A 131 7.78 -6.86 -10.11
N GLU A 132 8.54 -7.70 -10.80
CA GLU A 132 8.34 -8.04 -12.21
C GLU A 132 7.05 -8.81 -12.41
N ARG A 133 6.75 -9.76 -11.51
CA ARG A 133 5.46 -10.45 -11.50
C ARG A 133 4.33 -9.44 -11.30
N THR A 134 4.48 -8.52 -10.35
CA THR A 134 3.46 -7.49 -10.05
C THR A 134 3.31 -6.50 -11.20
N SER A 135 4.39 -6.05 -11.82
CA SER A 135 4.43 -5.18 -13.00
C SER A 135 3.80 -5.84 -14.22
N GLY A 136 4.03 -7.14 -14.43
CA GLY A 136 3.37 -7.92 -15.49
C GLY A 136 1.86 -8.03 -15.27
N ILE A 137 1.43 -8.28 -14.04
CA ILE A 137 0.01 -8.32 -13.67
C ILE A 137 -0.60 -6.91 -13.82
N PHE A 138 0.05 -5.88 -13.29
CA PHE A 138 -0.35 -4.49 -13.43
C PHE A 138 -0.53 -4.11 -14.91
N SER A 139 0.46 -4.40 -15.76
CA SER A 139 0.38 -4.15 -17.21
C SER A 139 -0.83 -4.83 -17.84
N THR A 140 -1.15 -6.05 -17.40
CA THR A 140 -2.27 -6.85 -17.93
C THR A 140 -3.61 -6.26 -17.53
N VAL A 141 -3.75 -5.87 -16.27
CA VAL A 141 -4.99 -5.30 -15.73
C VAL A 141 -5.20 -3.86 -16.22
N ALA A 142 -4.14 -3.05 -16.23
CA ALA A 142 -4.14 -1.68 -16.72
C ALA A 142 -4.57 -1.62 -18.19
N ARG A 143 -4.04 -2.50 -19.05
CA ARG A 143 -4.41 -2.55 -20.47
C ARG A 143 -5.91 -2.69 -20.70
N LYS A 144 -6.62 -3.42 -19.83
CA LYS A 144 -8.08 -3.60 -19.96
C LYS A 144 -8.83 -2.30 -19.67
N ILE A 145 -8.44 -1.54 -18.65
CA ILE A 145 -9.04 -0.22 -18.33
C ILE A 145 -8.68 0.79 -19.42
N LEU A 146 -7.41 0.85 -19.81
CA LEU A 146 -6.94 1.77 -20.84
C LEU A 146 -7.68 1.54 -22.16
N LYS A 147 -7.81 0.29 -22.61
CA LYS A 147 -8.54 -0.04 -23.83
C LYS A 147 -10.01 0.39 -23.77
N ARG A 148 -10.68 0.21 -22.64
CA ARG A 148 -12.09 0.65 -22.46
C ARG A 148 -12.23 2.18 -22.52
N ASN A 149 -11.22 2.91 -22.07
CA ASN A 149 -11.16 4.37 -22.11
C ASN A 149 -10.52 4.94 -23.38
N LYS A 150 -10.22 4.10 -24.39
CA LYS A 150 -9.49 4.51 -25.61
C LYS A 150 -8.15 5.17 -25.30
N LEU A 151 -7.43 4.63 -24.33
CA LEU A 151 -6.09 5.03 -23.92
C LEU A 151 -5.09 3.87 -24.13
N LYS A 152 -3.80 4.22 -24.16
CA LYS A 152 -2.66 3.28 -24.05
C LYS A 152 -1.56 3.93 -23.23
N ALA A 153 -0.63 3.12 -22.71
CA ALA A 153 0.61 3.66 -22.19
C ALA A 153 1.46 4.23 -23.35
N SER A 154 2.21 5.29 -23.09
CA SER A 154 3.24 5.82 -23.98
C SER A 154 4.35 4.79 -24.23
N GLU A 155 5.18 5.00 -25.26
CA GLU A 155 6.25 4.03 -25.62
C GLU A 155 7.29 3.87 -24.52
N ASP A 156 7.65 4.98 -23.85
CA ASP A 156 8.50 5.04 -22.66
C ASP A 156 7.77 4.62 -21.37
N ARG A 157 6.46 4.41 -21.46
CA ARG A 157 5.57 3.97 -20.38
C ARG A 157 5.57 4.87 -19.15
N SER A 158 5.86 6.16 -19.35
CA SER A 158 5.83 7.20 -18.33
C SER A 158 4.45 7.85 -18.20
N SER A 159 3.61 7.76 -19.23
CA SER A 159 2.33 8.47 -19.32
C SER A 159 1.26 7.65 -20.06
N MET A 160 0.02 8.15 -20.03
CA MET A 160 -1.09 7.63 -20.83
C MET A 160 -1.36 8.54 -22.02
N VAL A 161 -1.60 7.95 -23.19
CA VAL A 161 -1.90 8.68 -24.42
C VAL A 161 -3.16 8.12 -25.09
N PRO A 162 -3.89 8.91 -25.88
CA PRO A 162 -5.02 8.41 -26.65
C PRO A 162 -4.65 7.24 -27.57
N PHE A 163 -5.57 6.29 -27.68
CA PHE A 163 -5.53 5.18 -28.64
C PHE A 163 -6.14 5.69 -29.96
N VAL A 164 -5.29 6.19 -30.85
CA VAL A 164 -5.65 6.52 -32.25
C VAL A 164 -5.84 5.24 -33.05
#